data_AF-B3G1C2-F1
#
_entry.id   AF-B3G1C2-F1
#
_cell.length_a   1.000
_cell.length_b   1.000
_cell.length_c   1.000
_cell.angle_alpha   90.00
_cell.angle_beta   90.00
_cell.angle_gamma   90.00
#
_symmetry.space_group_name_H-M   'P 1'
#
loop_
_entity.id
_entity.type
_entity.pdbx_description
1 polymer ?
#
loop_
_entity_poly.entity_id
_entity_poly.type
_entity_poly.pdbx_seq_one_letter_code
_entity_poly.pdbx_strand_id
1 'polypeptide(L)'
;MPYSDPRICHHQRVTQWLAAIRQHAAWLYAADEQYLYLVAEANELYQCGVVGLQDRHDMVTDALGMYSWAIEHGITRETHYCADCCYDVIDAGNVVGTVDSEGIYHAPAPGRQRLGCISLDPLDGMTYLRLGQALERAGVVRGLTIELDAGGTLLLVEQVPDDFRPWRWAT
;
A
#
# COMPACT_ATOMS: atom_id res chain seq x y z
N MET A 1 32.83 11.87 -24.87
CA MET A 1 32.32 11.58 -23.52
C MET A 1 31.73 12.88 -22.98
N PRO A 2 30.40 13.04 -22.91
CA PRO A 2 29.84 14.23 -22.27
C PRO A 2 30.11 14.12 -20.77
N TYR A 3 30.75 15.13 -20.21
CA TYR A 3 31.04 15.20 -18.79
C TYR A 3 29.72 15.54 -18.07
N SER A 4 29.05 14.54 -17.52
CA SER A 4 27.88 14.76 -16.67
C SER A 4 28.33 15.55 -15.44
N ASP A 5 27.73 16.73 -15.20
CA ASP A 5 28.03 17.53 -14.02
C ASP A 5 27.71 16.71 -12.76
N PRO A 6 28.69 16.48 -11.85
CA PRO A 6 28.46 15.75 -10.60
C PRO A 6 27.27 16.29 -9.80
N ARG A 7 27.00 17.61 -9.88
CA ARG A 7 25.89 18.27 -9.19
C ARG A 7 24.51 17.81 -9.70
N ILE A 8 24.40 17.49 -10.99
CA ILE A 8 23.17 16.94 -11.59
C ILE A 8 22.90 15.54 -11.04
N CYS A 9 23.96 14.73 -10.90
CA CYS A 9 23.88 13.38 -10.31
C CYS A 9 23.48 13.45 -8.82
N HIS A 10 24.01 14.41 -8.07
CA HIS A 10 23.69 14.59 -6.65
C HIS A 10 22.24 15.02 -6.41
N HIS A 11 21.73 15.98 -7.18
CA HIS A 11 20.33 16.40 -7.10
C HIS A 11 19.39 15.24 -7.44
N GLN A 12 19.73 14.47 -8.49
CA GLN A 12 18.96 13.30 -8.90
C GLN A 12 18.85 12.24 -7.79
N ARG A 13 19.93 11.97 -7.04
CA ARG A 13 19.91 11.02 -5.93
C ARG A 13 19.00 11.47 -4.78
N VAL A 14 19.02 12.76 -4.43
CA VAL A 14 18.08 13.32 -3.44
C VAL A 14 16.63 13.20 -3.94
N THR A 15 16.36 13.49 -5.21
CA THR A 15 15.03 13.30 -5.80
C THR A 15 14.61 11.83 -5.79
N GLN A 16 15.52 10.90 -6.05
CA GLN A 16 15.25 9.46 -6.00
C GLN A 16 14.95 9.00 -4.58
N TRP A 17 15.65 9.53 -3.57
CA TRP A 17 15.34 9.26 -2.17
C TRP A 17 13.93 9.75 -1.81
N LEU A 18 13.60 10.99 -2.18
CA LEU A 18 12.28 11.58 -1.96
C LEU A 18 11.15 10.85 -2.70
N ALA A 19 11.43 10.31 -3.88
CA ALA A 19 10.48 9.48 -4.62
C ALA A 19 10.31 8.12 -3.94
N ALA A 20 11.40 7.49 -3.50
CA ALA A 20 11.38 6.19 -2.85
C ALA A 20 10.63 6.21 -1.51
N ILE A 21 10.85 7.22 -0.65
CA ILE A 21 10.12 7.32 0.63
C ILE A 21 8.60 7.47 0.42
N ARG A 22 8.16 7.98 -0.74
CA ARG A 22 6.74 8.13 -1.08
C ARG A 22 6.15 6.90 -1.77
N GLN A 23 6.93 5.84 -2.01
CA GLN A 23 6.46 4.64 -2.67
C GLN A 23 5.66 3.75 -1.70
N HIS A 24 4.36 4.02 -1.60
CA HIS A 24 3.48 3.35 -0.63
C HIS A 24 3.51 1.82 -0.73
N ALA A 25 3.45 1.26 -1.95
CA ALA A 25 3.50 -0.19 -2.14
C ALA A 25 4.81 -0.82 -1.61
N ALA A 26 5.94 -0.11 -1.65
CA ALA A 26 7.19 -0.61 -1.08
C ALA A 26 7.11 -0.72 0.45
N TRP A 27 6.47 0.25 1.09
CA TRP A 27 6.17 0.17 2.52
C TRP A 27 5.15 -0.91 2.86
N LEU A 28 4.17 -1.14 1.99
CA LEU A 28 3.15 -2.16 2.24
C LEU A 28 3.70 -3.60 2.17
N TYR A 29 4.65 -3.87 1.27
CA TYR A 29 5.02 -5.25 0.90
C TYR A 29 6.51 -5.58 1.03
N ALA A 30 7.39 -4.60 1.30
CA ALA A 30 8.83 -4.77 1.44
C ALA A 30 9.44 -3.75 2.43
N ALA A 31 8.78 -3.57 3.58
CA ALA A 31 9.08 -2.49 4.53
C ALA A 31 10.52 -2.51 5.04
N ASP A 32 11.03 -3.70 5.39
CA ASP A 32 12.38 -3.89 5.93
C ASP A 32 13.44 -3.47 4.89
N GLU A 33 13.33 -3.98 3.66
CA GLU A 33 14.25 -3.67 2.57
C GLU A 33 14.17 -2.19 2.17
N GLN A 34 12.97 -1.62 2.15
CA GLN A 34 12.75 -0.21 1.84
C GLN A 34 13.40 0.70 2.89
N TYR A 35 13.24 0.37 4.17
CA TYR A 35 13.85 1.11 5.27
C TYR A 35 15.38 1.06 5.20
N LEU A 36 15.95 -0.15 5.05
CA LEU A 36 17.39 -0.34 4.93
C LEU A 36 17.97 0.44 3.74
N TYR A 37 17.28 0.40 2.60
CA TYR A 37 17.67 1.15 1.42
C TYR A 37 17.71 2.67 1.69
N LEU A 38 16.64 3.25 2.24
CA LEU A 38 16.54 4.69 2.46
C LEU A 38 17.58 5.19 3.47
N VAL A 39 17.84 4.41 4.51
CA VAL A 39 18.88 4.74 5.51
C VAL A 39 20.28 4.67 4.89
N ALA A 40 20.56 3.63 4.09
CA ALA A 40 21.83 3.51 3.40
C ALA A 40 22.07 4.68 2.44
N GLU A 41 21.07 5.04 1.63
CA GLU A 41 21.16 6.17 0.70
C GLU A 41 21.36 7.52 1.43
N ALA A 42 20.63 7.75 2.53
CA ALA A 42 20.82 8.97 3.34
C ALA A 42 22.25 9.06 3.90
N ASN A 43 22.83 7.94 4.31
CA ASN A 43 24.22 7.88 4.78
C ASN A 43 25.22 8.16 3.64
N GLU A 44 25.01 7.58 2.46
CA GLU A 44 25.87 7.81 1.30
C GLU A 44 25.81 9.27 0.83
N LEU A 45 24.62 9.87 0.82
CA LEU A 45 24.44 11.29 0.47
C LEU A 45 25.21 12.20 1.43
N TYR A 46 25.18 11.90 2.73
CA TYR A 46 25.97 12.63 3.72
C TYR A 46 27.48 12.42 3.53
N GLN A 47 27.93 11.17 3.34
CA GLN A 47 29.35 10.85 3.14
C GLN A 47 29.93 11.50 1.88
N CYS A 48 29.12 11.64 0.83
CA CYS A 48 29.51 12.32 -0.40
C CYS A 48 29.45 13.86 -0.29
N GLY A 49 29.02 14.41 0.86
CA GLY A 49 28.88 15.86 1.07
C GLY A 49 27.72 16.49 0.30
N VAL A 50 26.74 15.69 -0.11
CA VAL A 50 25.55 16.17 -0.86
C VAL A 50 24.54 16.85 0.07
N VAL A 51 24.39 16.31 1.27
CA VAL A 51 23.47 16.81 2.30
C VAL A 51 24.23 17.04 3.61
N GLY A 52 23.70 17.92 4.46
CA GLY A 52 24.25 18.17 5.79
C GLY A 52 23.96 17.02 6.77
N LEU A 53 24.61 17.06 7.93
CA LEU A 53 24.33 16.10 9.01
C LEU A 53 22.86 16.20 9.49
N GLN A 54 22.33 17.42 9.56
CA GLN A 54 20.93 17.65 9.95
C GLN A 54 19.97 17.05 8.93
N ASP A 55 20.13 17.36 7.64
CA ASP A 55 19.30 16.80 6.56
C ASP A 55 19.32 15.26 6.60
N ARG A 56 20.49 14.66 6.82
CA ARG A 56 20.62 13.20 6.96
C ARG A 56 19.87 12.67 8.18
N HIS A 57 19.88 13.37 9.32
CA HIS A 57 19.08 12.97 10.48
C HIS A 57 17.59 13.07 10.20
N ASP A 58 17.13 14.14 9.53
CA ASP A 58 15.73 14.32 9.18
C ASP A 58 15.27 13.22 8.22
N MET A 59 16.06 12.92 7.18
CA MET A 59 15.81 11.83 6.24
C MET A 59 15.69 10.46 6.94
N VAL A 60 16.61 10.12 7.84
CA VAL A 60 16.57 8.85 8.58
C VAL A 60 15.36 8.81 9.52
N THR A 61 15.01 9.94 10.14
CA THR A 61 13.84 10.05 11.01
C THR A 61 12.54 9.86 10.24
N ASP A 62 12.41 10.47 9.06
CA ASP A 62 11.26 10.29 8.18
C ASP A 62 11.13 8.82 7.72
N ALA A 63 12.24 8.19 7.34
CA ALA A 63 12.26 6.77 6.96
C ALA A 63 11.84 5.87 8.15
N LEU A 64 12.28 6.18 9.37
CA LEU A 64 11.88 5.45 10.57
C LEU A 64 10.39 5.64 10.89
N GLY A 65 9.86 6.85 10.69
CA GLY A 65 8.43 7.14 10.82
C GLY A 65 7.60 6.29 9.86
N MET A 66 7.98 6.25 8.59
CA MET A 66 7.31 5.42 7.58
C MET A 66 7.43 3.92 7.88
N TYR A 67 8.59 3.46 8.35
CA TYR A 67 8.78 2.07 8.73
C TYR A 67 7.92 1.68 9.93
N SER A 68 7.84 2.55 10.95
CA SER A 68 6.99 2.32 12.13
C SER A 68 5.51 2.21 11.73
N TRP A 69 5.06 3.14 10.88
CA TRP A 69 3.72 3.07 10.28
C TRP A 69 3.50 1.76 9.53
N ALA A 70 4.46 1.32 8.71
CA ALA A 70 4.34 0.11 7.92
C ALA A 70 4.19 -1.15 8.78
N ILE A 71 4.94 -1.25 9.89
CA ILE A 71 4.84 -2.37 10.84
C ILE A 71 3.47 -2.36 11.55
N GLU A 72 3.03 -1.22 12.07
CA GLU A 72 1.71 -1.09 12.71
C GLU A 72 0.57 -1.42 11.75
N HIS A 73 0.68 -0.93 10.52
CA HIS A 73 -0.28 -1.19 9.46
C HIS A 73 -0.27 -2.65 9.03
N GLY A 74 0.92 -3.29 8.98
CA GLY A 74 1.09 -4.72 8.76
C GLY A 74 0.38 -5.58 9.80
N ILE A 75 0.55 -5.25 11.08
CA ILE A 75 -0.16 -5.96 12.18
C ILE A 75 -1.68 -5.79 12.05
N THR A 76 -2.13 -4.58 11.70
CA THR A 76 -3.56 -4.28 11.57
C THR A 76 -4.20 -5.09 10.45
N ARG A 77 -3.55 -5.16 9.27
CA ARG A 77 -4.13 -5.82 8.09
C ARG A 77 -4.22 -7.35 8.20
N GLU A 78 -3.46 -7.97 9.10
CA GLU A 78 -3.60 -9.40 9.40
C GLU A 78 -5.00 -9.75 9.93
N THR A 79 -5.70 -8.78 10.51
CA THR A 79 -6.99 -9.00 11.18
C THR A 79 -8.11 -8.07 10.70
N HIS A 80 -7.77 -6.97 10.03
CA HIS A 80 -8.72 -5.95 9.60
C HIS A 80 -8.55 -5.55 8.14
N TYR A 81 -9.68 -5.30 7.48
CA TYR A 81 -9.69 -4.62 6.19
C TYR A 81 -8.96 -3.28 6.30
N CYS A 82 -8.05 -3.05 5.36
CA CYS A 82 -7.30 -1.80 5.23
C CYS A 82 -7.50 -1.25 3.82
N ALA A 83 -7.75 0.05 3.74
CA ALA A 83 -7.64 0.79 2.48
C ALA A 83 -6.22 0.63 1.89
N ASP A 84 -6.08 0.80 0.58
CA ASP A 84 -4.82 0.68 -0.17
C ASP A 84 -4.27 -0.74 -0.35
N CYS A 85 -4.93 -1.76 0.21
CA CYS A 85 -4.62 -3.17 0.00
C CYS A 85 -5.59 -3.81 -1.00
N CYS A 86 -5.13 -4.80 -1.76
CA CYS A 86 -5.96 -5.62 -2.63
C CYS A 86 -6.45 -6.86 -1.89
N TYR A 87 -7.68 -7.31 -2.15
CA TYR A 87 -8.25 -8.51 -1.53
C TYR A 87 -8.98 -9.39 -2.52
N ASP A 88 -8.84 -10.70 -2.38
CA ASP A 88 -9.84 -11.65 -2.88
C ASP A 88 -11.05 -11.66 -1.95
N VAL A 89 -12.23 -11.73 -2.54
CA VAL A 89 -13.49 -11.95 -1.82
C VAL A 89 -13.89 -13.39 -1.98
N ILE A 90 -13.94 -14.13 -0.88
CA ILE A 90 -14.17 -15.57 -0.85
C ILE A 90 -15.55 -15.87 -0.24
N ASP A 91 -16.33 -16.70 -0.93
CA ASP A 91 -17.55 -17.31 -0.41
C ASP A 91 -17.40 -18.83 -0.38
N ALA A 92 -17.57 -19.43 0.80
CA ALA A 92 -17.46 -20.87 1.02
C ALA A 92 -16.21 -21.53 0.36
N GLY A 93 -15.08 -20.80 0.34
CA GLY A 93 -13.81 -21.26 -0.25
C GLY A 93 -13.61 -20.94 -1.74
N ASN A 94 -14.56 -20.29 -2.40
CA ASN A 94 -14.45 -19.88 -3.80
C ASN A 94 -14.27 -18.37 -3.93
N VAL A 95 -13.36 -17.93 -4.80
CA VAL A 95 -13.22 -16.51 -5.13
C VAL A 95 -14.44 -16.05 -5.93
N VAL A 96 -15.23 -15.17 -5.32
CA VAL A 96 -16.46 -14.58 -5.91
C VAL A 96 -16.28 -13.14 -6.37
N GLY A 97 -15.10 -12.56 -6.16
CA GLY A 97 -14.73 -11.25 -6.65
C GLY A 97 -13.41 -10.77 -6.06
N THR A 98 -13.04 -9.53 -6.37
CA THR A 98 -11.81 -8.89 -5.89
C THR A 98 -12.09 -7.46 -5.47
N VAL A 99 -11.41 -6.97 -4.43
CA VAL A 99 -11.39 -5.57 -4.03
C VAL A 99 -10.01 -5.01 -4.37
N ASP A 100 -9.98 -3.89 -5.11
CA ASP A 100 -8.72 -3.21 -5.42
C ASP A 100 -8.28 -2.27 -4.30
N SER A 101 -7.11 -1.64 -4.46
CA SER A 101 -6.55 -0.69 -3.50
C SER A 101 -7.43 0.54 -3.25
N GLU A 102 -8.34 0.87 -4.18
CA GLU A 102 -9.31 1.98 -4.01
C GLU A 102 -10.57 1.53 -3.24
N GLY A 103 -10.65 0.25 -2.85
CA GLY A 103 -11.82 -0.34 -2.21
C GLY A 103 -12.94 -0.68 -3.20
N ILE A 104 -12.69 -0.67 -4.51
CA ILE A 104 -13.71 -0.97 -5.51
C ILE A 104 -13.87 -2.49 -5.58
N TYR A 105 -15.12 -2.95 -5.46
CA TYR A 105 -15.44 -4.37 -5.53
C TYR A 105 -15.81 -4.77 -6.96
N HIS A 106 -15.09 -5.74 -7.50
CA HIS A 106 -15.21 -6.24 -8.86
C HIS A 106 -15.65 -7.71 -8.89
N ALA A 107 -16.40 -8.05 -9.93
CA ALA A 107 -16.65 -9.44 -10.32
C ALA A 107 -15.34 -10.14 -10.70
N PRO A 108 -15.26 -11.48 -10.59
CA PRO A 108 -14.05 -12.22 -10.93
C PRO A 108 -13.67 -12.04 -12.40
N ALA A 109 -12.40 -12.25 -12.70
CA ALA A 109 -11.88 -12.23 -14.06
C ALA A 109 -12.65 -13.23 -14.96
N PRO A 110 -12.80 -12.98 -16.28
CA PRO A 110 -12.13 -11.93 -17.07
C PRO A 110 -12.91 -10.62 -17.22
N GLY A 111 -14.08 -10.47 -16.61
CA GLY A 111 -14.94 -9.29 -16.81
C GLY A 111 -14.60 -8.09 -15.93
N ARG A 112 -14.11 -8.32 -14.70
CA ARG A 112 -13.81 -7.30 -13.67
C ARG A 112 -14.86 -6.18 -13.59
N GLN A 113 -16.13 -6.52 -13.84
CA GLN A 113 -17.21 -5.57 -13.80
C GLN A 113 -17.32 -5.02 -12.37
N ARG A 114 -17.40 -3.70 -12.23
CA ARG A 114 -17.65 -3.08 -10.94
C ARG A 114 -19.00 -3.54 -10.40
N LEU A 115 -18.98 -4.21 -9.25
CA LEU A 115 -20.14 -4.64 -8.50
C LEU A 115 -20.50 -3.63 -7.41
N GLY A 116 -19.52 -2.91 -6.90
CA GLY A 116 -19.72 -2.05 -5.74
C GLY A 116 -18.45 -1.38 -5.23
N CYS A 117 -18.44 -1.06 -3.95
CA CYS A 117 -17.25 -0.66 -3.21
C CYS A 117 -17.38 -0.96 -1.71
N ILE A 118 -16.24 -1.06 -1.05
CA ILE A 118 -16.09 -1.01 0.40
C ILE A 118 -15.59 0.40 0.73
N SER A 119 -16.37 1.14 1.52
CA SER A 119 -16.07 2.54 1.82
C SER A 119 -14.73 2.70 2.53
N LEU A 120 -13.95 3.72 2.14
CA LEU A 120 -12.69 4.11 2.77
C LEU A 120 -12.92 4.79 4.12
N ASP A 121 -14.01 5.56 4.21
CA ASP A 121 -14.41 6.24 5.44
C ASP A 121 -15.48 5.43 6.18
N PRO A 122 -15.24 5.08 7.45
CA PRO A 122 -16.25 4.46 8.30
C PRO A 122 -17.41 5.45 8.50
N LEU A 123 -18.61 5.09 8.06
CA LEU A 123 -19.81 5.86 8.40
C LEU A 123 -20.29 5.38 9.77
N ASP A 124 -20.39 6.31 10.72
CA ASP A 124 -20.74 6.02 12.13
C ASP A 124 -19.77 5.02 12.81
N GLY A 125 -18.51 5.00 12.37
CA GLY A 125 -17.48 4.08 12.87
C GLY A 125 -17.53 2.68 12.24
N MET A 126 -18.36 2.47 11.22
CA MET A 126 -18.52 1.18 10.55
C MET A 126 -18.19 1.26 9.05
N THR A 127 -17.51 0.24 8.56
CA THR A 127 -17.21 0.05 7.14
C THR A 127 -18.29 -0.81 6.49
N TYR A 128 -18.75 -0.42 5.30
CA TYR A 128 -19.87 -1.08 4.63
C TYR A 128 -19.49 -1.55 3.22
N LEU A 129 -20.01 -2.72 2.84
CA LEU A 129 -20.10 -3.13 1.45
C LEU A 129 -21.32 -2.46 0.82
N ARG A 130 -21.11 -1.78 -0.31
CA ARG A 130 -22.17 -1.16 -1.11
C ARG A 130 -22.19 -1.75 -2.50
N LEU A 131 -23.37 -2.14 -3.00
CA LEU A 131 -23.52 -2.83 -4.29
C LEU A 131 -24.42 -2.05 -5.27
N GLY A 132 -24.23 -2.37 -6.56
CA GLY A 132 -25.03 -1.83 -7.66
C GLY A 132 -24.71 -0.37 -8.01
N GLN A 133 -25.46 0.17 -8.98
CA GLN A 133 -25.27 1.55 -9.44
C GLN A 133 -25.67 2.59 -8.39
N ALA A 134 -26.67 2.28 -7.56
CA ALA A 134 -27.15 3.15 -6.49
C ALA A 134 -26.28 3.09 -5.22
N LEU A 135 -25.30 2.17 -5.16
CA LEU A 135 -24.43 1.94 -4.00
C LEU A 135 -25.22 1.73 -2.71
N GLU A 136 -26.24 0.87 -2.78
CA GLU A 136 -27.03 0.47 -1.63
C GLU A 136 -26.18 -0.36 -0.67
N ARG A 137 -26.38 -0.15 0.63
CA ARG A 137 -25.73 -0.95 1.65
C ARG A 137 -26.17 -2.41 1.49
N ALA A 138 -25.17 -3.30 1.39
CA ALA A 138 -25.37 -4.73 1.23
C ALA A 138 -24.74 -5.56 2.36
N GLY A 139 -23.89 -4.95 3.19
CA GLY A 139 -23.27 -5.62 4.33
C GLY A 139 -22.34 -4.73 5.12
N VAL A 140 -21.82 -5.28 6.21
CA VAL A 140 -20.92 -4.63 7.16
C VAL A 140 -19.58 -5.36 7.18
N VAL A 141 -18.48 -4.62 7.10
CA VAL A 141 -17.14 -5.19 7.20
C VAL A 141 -16.69 -5.19 8.66
N ARG A 142 -16.34 -6.37 9.18
CA ARG A 142 -15.82 -6.61 10.53
C ARG A 142 -14.52 -7.40 10.44
N GLY A 143 -13.41 -6.75 10.79
CA GLY A 143 -12.10 -7.35 10.56
C GLY A 143 -11.91 -7.63 9.06
N LEU A 144 -11.59 -8.87 8.72
CA LEU A 144 -11.49 -9.38 7.34
C LEU A 144 -12.77 -10.10 6.85
N THR A 145 -13.89 -9.97 7.55
CA THR A 145 -15.16 -10.60 7.16
C THR A 145 -16.19 -9.56 6.76
N ILE A 146 -16.94 -9.82 5.69
CA ILE A 146 -18.11 -9.04 5.31
C ILE A 146 -19.37 -9.81 5.72
N GLU A 147 -20.14 -9.27 6.65
CA GLU A 147 -21.45 -9.77 7.05
C GLU A 147 -22.50 -9.19 6.09
N LEU A 148 -23.15 -10.04 5.29
CA LEU A 148 -24.15 -9.59 4.32
C LEU A 148 -25.49 -9.32 5.00
N ASP A 149 -26.17 -8.24 4.63
CA ASP A 149 -27.49 -7.88 5.17
C ASP A 149 -28.57 -8.93 4.78
N ALA A 150 -28.38 -9.63 3.66
CA ALA A 150 -29.23 -10.76 3.22
C ALA A 150 -28.94 -12.08 3.96
N GLY A 151 -27.93 -12.10 4.84
CA GLY A 151 -27.41 -13.30 5.50
C GLY A 151 -26.23 -13.92 4.76
N GLY A 152 -25.35 -14.58 5.52
CA GLY A 152 -24.08 -15.13 5.02
C GLY A 152 -22.89 -14.21 5.25
N THR A 153 -21.70 -14.73 4.97
CA THR A 153 -20.43 -14.02 5.19
C THR A 153 -19.49 -14.22 4.01
N LEU A 154 -18.78 -13.16 3.63
CA LEU A 154 -17.67 -13.22 2.69
C LEU A 154 -16.36 -12.99 3.45
N LEU A 155 -15.30 -13.68 3.05
CA LEU A 155 -13.96 -13.49 3.61
C LEU A 155 -13.13 -12.62 2.67
N LEU A 156 -12.40 -11.66 3.23
CA LEU A 156 -11.38 -10.88 2.55
C LEU A 156 -10.02 -11.53 2.79
N VAL A 157 -9.32 -11.88 1.72
CA VAL A 157 -7.95 -12.41 1.79
C VAL A 157 -7.04 -11.46 1.03
N GLU A 158 -6.08 -10.84 1.73
CA GLU A 158 -5.16 -9.89 1.11
C GLU A 158 -4.36 -10.56 -0.01
N GLN A 159 -4.22 -9.84 -1.11
CA GLN A 159 -3.33 -10.20 -2.20
C GLN A 159 -2.15 -9.22 -2.27
N VAL A 160 -0.96 -9.79 -2.46
CA VAL A 160 0.18 -9.02 -2.93
C VAL A 160 0.09 -8.96 -4.45
N PRO A 161 0.10 -7.77 -5.08
CA PRO A 161 0.03 -7.66 -6.53
C PRO A 161 1.20 -8.42 -7.20
N ASP A 162 0.91 -9.28 -8.18
CA ASP A 162 1.94 -10.09 -8.88
C ASP A 162 2.97 -9.23 -9.64
N ASP A 163 2.53 -8.06 -10.10
CA ASP A 163 3.33 -7.06 -10.80
C ASP A 163 4.11 -6.16 -9.85
N PHE A 164 3.93 -6.32 -8.53
CA PHE A 164 4.73 -5.60 -7.55
C PHE A 164 6.21 -5.94 -7.74
N ARG A 165 6.96 -4.89 -8.08
CA ARG A 165 8.41 -4.90 -8.17
C ARG A 165 8.88 -3.68 -7.41
N PRO A 166 9.55 -3.86 -6.26
CA PRO A 166 10.28 -2.76 -5.64
C PRO A 166 11.19 -2.14 -6.68
N TRP A 167 11.14 -0.82 -6.80
CA TRP A 167 11.77 -0.02 -7.87
C TRP A 167 13.29 -0.24 -8.01
N ARG A 168 13.89 -1.05 -7.14
CA ARG A 168 15.33 -1.26 -7.00
C ARG A 168 15.81 -2.65 -7.37
N TRP A 169 14.91 -3.63 -7.55
CA TRP A 169 15.29 -4.94 -8.06
C TRP A 169 15.05 -4.98 -9.56
N ALA A 170 15.94 -4.31 -10.31
CA ALA A 170 16.16 -4.71 -11.68
C ALA A 170 16.80 -6.11 -11.64
N THR A 171 16.05 -7.14 -12.05
CA THR A 171 16.61 -8.44 -12.48
C THR A 171 17.37 -8.27 -13.78
#